data_AF-A0A9Q4AQ95-F1
#
_entry.id   AF-A0A9Q4AQ95-F1
#
_cell.length_a   1.000
_cell.length_b   1.000
_cell.length_c   1.000
_cell.angle_alpha   90.00
_cell.angle_beta   90.00
_cell.angle_gamma   90.00
#
_symmetry.space_group_name_H-M   'P 1'
#
loop_
_entity.id
_entity.type
_entity.pdbx_description
1 polymer ?
#
loop_
_entity_poly.entity_id
_entity_poly.type
_entity_poly.pdbx_seq_one_letter_code
_entity_poly.pdbx_strand_id
1 'polypeptide(L)'
;MKNTTPKPSASIALALALALALAGTGQSQAQACLDKREIQEAVSSGQILSLDAVLAGGGVDPDTEILNVQVCDEGGSLVYVIGVLSPDGQAQTLTLSAQ
;
A
#
# COMPACT_ATOMS: atom_id res chain seq x y z
N MET A 1 14.97 -51.41 -42.71
CA MET A 1 14.03 -50.27 -42.72
C MET A 1 13.46 -50.13 -41.32
N LYS A 2 13.76 -49.04 -40.60
CA LYS A 2 13.17 -48.75 -39.28
C LYS A 2 12.99 -47.23 -39.12
N ASN A 3 11.79 -46.85 -38.73
CA ASN A 3 11.22 -45.51 -38.87
C ASN A 3 11.74 -44.53 -37.81
N THR A 4 11.98 -43.29 -38.21
CA THR A 4 12.46 -42.17 -37.38
C THR A 4 11.29 -41.50 -36.65
N THR A 5 11.28 -41.57 -35.32
CA THR A 5 10.42 -40.74 -34.47
C THR A 5 11.02 -39.32 -34.38
N PRO A 6 10.28 -38.23 -34.67
CA PRO A 6 10.80 -36.87 -34.53
C PRO A 6 10.89 -36.51 -33.04
N LYS A 7 12.10 -36.17 -32.58
CA LYS A 7 12.34 -35.56 -31.26
C LYS A 7 11.84 -34.12 -31.28
N PRO A 8 11.10 -33.66 -30.25
CA PRO A 8 10.62 -32.29 -30.19
C PRO A 8 11.81 -31.32 -30.03
N SER A 9 11.93 -30.38 -30.97
CA SER A 9 12.97 -29.37 -31.02
C SER A 9 12.89 -28.44 -29.80
N ALA A 10 13.99 -28.35 -29.06
CA ALA A 10 14.17 -27.59 -27.82
C ALA A 10 14.05 -26.05 -27.94
N SER A 11 13.64 -25.53 -29.09
CA SER A 11 13.68 -24.10 -29.42
C SER A 11 12.43 -23.32 -28.99
N ILE A 12 11.31 -23.98 -28.68
CA ILE A 12 10.04 -23.31 -28.34
C ILE A 12 9.98 -22.95 -26.84
N ALA A 13 10.72 -23.65 -25.99
CA ALA A 13 10.69 -23.45 -24.53
C ALA A 13 11.31 -22.10 -24.09
N LEU A 14 12.20 -21.52 -24.90
CA LEU A 14 12.96 -20.33 -24.48
C LEU A 14 12.18 -19.02 -24.66
N ALA A 15 11.26 -18.95 -25.62
CA ALA A 15 10.46 -17.75 -25.87
C ALA A 15 9.37 -17.53 -24.80
N LEU A 16 8.83 -18.62 -24.23
CA LEU A 16 7.77 -18.55 -23.22
C LEU A 16 8.31 -18.15 -21.83
N ALA A 17 9.58 -18.46 -21.54
CA ALA A 17 10.21 -18.09 -20.27
C ALA A 17 10.48 -16.58 -20.15
N LEU A 18 10.70 -15.88 -21.27
CA LEU A 18 11.01 -14.45 -21.26
C LEU A 18 9.77 -13.56 -21.05
N ALA A 19 8.59 -14.03 -21.45
CA ALA A 19 7.33 -13.29 -21.25
C ALA A 19 6.84 -13.31 -19.79
N LEU A 20 7.14 -14.36 -19.01
CA LEU A 20 6.80 -14.41 -17.58
C LEU A 20 7.74 -13.59 -16.70
N ALA A 21 8.97 -13.32 -17.15
CA ALA A 21 9.95 -12.54 -16.39
C ALA A 21 9.56 -11.05 -16.27
N LEU A 22 8.78 -10.50 -17.23
CA LEU A 22 8.33 -9.11 -17.21
C LEU A 22 7.02 -8.87 -16.45
N ALA A 23 6.25 -9.91 -16.13
CA ALA A 23 5.01 -9.78 -15.35
C ALA A 23 5.27 -9.81 -13.82
N GLY A 24 6.51 -10.11 -13.41
CA GLY A 24 6.88 -10.37 -12.01
C GLY A 24 7.41 -9.17 -11.23
N THR A 25 7.63 -8.01 -11.85
CA THR A 25 7.82 -6.77 -11.08
C THR A 25 6.45 -6.27 -10.64
N GLY A 26 5.80 -7.05 -9.76
CA GLY A 26 4.78 -6.53 -8.89
C GLY A 26 5.41 -5.33 -8.22
N GLN A 27 5.04 -4.15 -8.70
CA GLN A 27 5.33 -2.92 -8.03
C GLN A 27 4.66 -3.09 -6.68
N SER A 28 5.43 -3.52 -5.68
CA SER A 28 5.18 -3.12 -4.31
C SER A 28 5.38 -1.62 -4.37
N GLN A 29 4.37 -0.91 -4.88
CA GLN A 29 4.27 0.53 -4.80
C GLN A 29 4.38 0.74 -3.31
N ALA A 30 5.57 1.13 -2.83
CA ALA A 30 5.67 1.72 -1.53
C ALA A 30 4.66 2.85 -1.61
N GLN A 31 3.52 2.69 -0.93
CA GLN A 31 2.47 3.70 -0.90
C GLN A 31 3.20 5.01 -0.62
N ALA A 32 3.01 6.03 -1.45
CA ALA A 32 3.83 7.23 -1.39
C ALA A 32 3.43 8.00 -0.12
N CYS A 33 4.02 7.60 0.99
CA CYS A 33 3.77 8.16 2.31
C CYS A 33 4.58 9.44 2.45
N LEU A 34 3.92 10.47 2.94
CA LEU A 34 4.50 11.78 3.19
C LEU A 34 5.45 11.69 4.37
N ASP A 35 6.57 12.39 4.25
CA ASP A 35 7.49 12.60 5.36
C ASP A 35 6.89 13.58 6.38
N LYS A 36 7.42 13.56 7.61
CA LYS A 36 6.94 14.43 8.70
C LYS A 36 6.87 15.91 8.35
N ARG A 37 7.81 16.38 7.51
CA ARG A 37 7.83 17.78 7.04
C ARG A 37 6.66 18.09 6.11
N GLU A 38 6.39 17.22 5.16
CA GLU A 38 5.29 17.37 4.20
C GLU A 38 3.95 17.30 4.91
N ILE A 39 3.81 16.40 5.90
CA ILE A 39 2.60 16.34 6.74
C ILE A 39 2.38 17.67 7.47
N GLN A 40 3.42 18.23 8.12
CA GLN A 40 3.30 19.51 8.81
C GLN A 40 2.96 20.67 7.87
N GLU A 41 3.55 20.68 6.68
CA GLU A 41 3.23 21.66 5.64
C GLU A 41 1.78 21.52 5.14
N ALA A 42 1.33 20.29 4.87
CA ALA A 42 -0.03 20.01 4.44
C ALA A 42 -1.08 20.38 5.50
N VAL A 43 -0.81 20.12 6.79
CA VAL A 43 -1.68 20.53 7.89
C VAL A 43 -1.71 22.06 8.02
N SER A 44 -0.54 22.71 8.01
CA SER A 44 -0.44 24.16 8.19
C SER A 44 -0.99 24.97 7.01
N SER A 45 -0.92 24.43 5.79
CA SER A 45 -1.53 25.01 4.59
C SER A 45 -3.04 24.73 4.48
N GLY A 46 -3.59 23.86 5.34
CA GLY A 46 -4.99 23.42 5.29
C GLY A 46 -5.28 22.45 4.14
N GLN A 47 -4.25 21.86 3.54
CA GLN A 47 -4.40 20.81 2.53
C GLN A 47 -4.92 19.51 3.14
N ILE A 48 -4.51 19.20 4.38
CA ILE A 48 -5.06 18.08 5.15
C ILE A 48 -5.53 18.53 6.53
N LEU A 49 -6.50 17.81 7.08
CA LEU A 49 -6.98 17.96 8.44
C LEU A 49 -5.93 17.49 9.45
N SER A 50 -6.01 18.01 10.68
CA SER A 50 -5.20 17.49 11.78
C SER A 50 -5.63 16.07 12.15
N LEU A 51 -4.70 15.29 12.70
CA LEU A 51 -4.98 13.92 13.12
C LEU A 51 -6.21 13.83 14.04
N ASP A 52 -6.33 14.71 15.03
CA ASP A 52 -7.48 14.76 15.94
C ASP A 52 -8.81 14.99 15.20
N ALA A 53 -8.82 15.86 14.20
CA ALA A 53 -10.01 16.15 13.40
C ALA A 53 -10.41 14.95 12.53
N VAL A 54 -9.43 14.26 11.93
CA VAL A 54 -9.64 13.05 11.14
C VAL A 54 -10.18 11.92 12.01
N LEU A 55 -9.60 11.71 13.20
CA LEU A 55 -10.07 10.69 14.15
C LEU A 55 -11.50 10.97 14.64
N ALA A 56 -11.80 12.22 14.98
CA ALA A 56 -13.14 12.64 15.39
C ALA A 56 -14.16 12.46 14.25
N GLY A 57 -13.80 12.83 13.02
CA GLY A 57 -14.64 12.62 11.83
C GLY A 57 -14.83 11.14 11.48
N GLY A 58 -13.83 10.30 11.76
CA GLY A 58 -13.86 8.85 11.58
C GLY A 58 -14.58 8.08 12.69
N GLY A 59 -15.03 8.76 13.75
CA GLY A 59 -15.69 8.12 14.89
C GLY A 59 -14.78 7.22 15.72
N VAL A 60 -13.46 7.48 15.71
CA VAL A 60 -12.50 6.73 16.51
C VAL A 60 -12.56 7.22 17.96
N ASP A 61 -12.70 6.30 18.90
CA ASP A 61 -12.70 6.63 20.33
C ASP A 61 -11.40 7.34 20.72
N PRO A 62 -11.47 8.45 21.47
CA PRO A 62 -10.28 9.22 21.87
C PRO A 62 -9.37 8.44 22.82
N ASP A 63 -9.89 7.42 23.48
CA ASP A 63 -9.15 6.52 24.38
C ASP A 63 -8.47 5.35 23.63
N THR A 64 -8.61 5.28 22.31
CA THR A 64 -7.96 4.24 21.50
C THR A 64 -6.45 4.45 21.49
N GLU A 65 -5.68 3.41 21.79
CA GLU A 65 -4.23 3.48 21.76
C GLU A 65 -3.72 3.48 20.32
N ILE A 66 -3.08 4.58 19.91
CA ILE A 66 -2.47 4.73 18.59
C ILE A 66 -1.03 4.23 18.63
N LEU A 67 -0.75 3.21 17.83
CA LEU A 67 0.56 2.58 17.70
C LEU A 67 1.45 3.29 16.68
N ASN A 68 0.86 3.72 15.56
CA ASN A 68 1.59 4.38 14.49
C ASN A 68 0.66 5.25 13.62
N VAL A 69 1.19 6.31 13.04
CA VAL A 69 0.45 7.22 12.16
C VAL A 69 1.30 7.54 10.95
N GLN A 70 0.74 7.32 9.77
CA GLN A 70 1.33 7.70 8.49
C GLN A 70 0.26 8.43 7.65
N VAL A 71 0.70 9.33 6.77
CA VAL A 71 -0.15 9.91 5.74
C VAL A 71 0.38 9.43 4.42
N CYS A 72 -0.46 8.84 3.58
CA CYS A 72 -0.04 8.29 2.30
C CYS A 72 -0.93 8.74 1.17
N ASP A 73 -0.33 8.89 -0.01
CA ASP A 73 -1.06 9.07 -1.25
C ASP A 73 -1.58 7.71 -1.73
N GLU A 74 -2.91 7.58 -1.74
CA GLU A 74 -3.63 6.46 -2.35
C GLU A 74 -4.31 6.95 -3.63
N GLY A 75 -3.59 6.88 -4.75
CA GLY A 75 -4.14 7.19 -6.06
C GLY A 75 -4.49 8.67 -6.24
N GLY A 76 -3.67 9.57 -5.70
CA GLY A 76 -3.88 11.03 -5.76
C GLY A 76 -4.73 11.60 -4.63
N SER A 77 -5.14 10.78 -3.66
CA SER A 77 -5.85 11.21 -2.46
C SER A 77 -5.01 10.92 -1.22
N LEU A 78 -4.86 11.94 -0.36
CA LEU A 78 -4.15 11.77 0.91
C LEU A 78 -5.05 11.08 1.93
N VAL A 79 -4.53 10.01 2.53
CA VAL A 79 -5.19 9.24 3.58
C VAL A 79 -4.29 9.09 4.79
N TYR A 80 -4.88 9.07 5.98
CA TYR A 80 -4.22 8.67 7.21
C TYR A 80 -4.30 7.15 7.36
N VAL A 81 -3.14 6.51 7.46
CA VAL A 81 -3.00 5.09 7.81
C VAL A 81 -2.56 5.00 9.26
N ILE A 82 -3.48 4.59 10.12
CA ILE A 82 -3.35 4.66 11.58
C ILE A 82 -3.37 3.22 12.11
N GLY A 83 -2.27 2.81 12.74
CA GLY A 83 -2.24 1.58 13.51
C GLY A 83 -2.82 1.84 14.89
N VAL A 84 -3.85 1.11 15.28
CA VAL A 84 -4.50 1.19 16.59
C VAL A 84 -4.44 -0.14 17.31
N LEU A 85 -4.40 -0.13 18.64
CA LEU A 85 -4.58 -1.31 19.46
C LEU A 85 -6.03 -1.35 19.96
N SER A 86 -6.73 -2.43 19.60
CA SER A 86 -8.10 -2.64 20.01
C SER A 86 -8.19 -3.14 21.47
N PRO A 87 -9.34 -2.98 22.14
CA PRO A 87 -9.49 -3.39 23.54
C PRO A 87 -9.26 -4.89 23.80
N ASP A 88 -9.38 -5.72 22.77
CA ASP A 88 -9.08 -7.16 22.77
C ASP A 88 -7.58 -7.46 22.59
N GLY A 89 -6.74 -6.43 22.51
CA GLY A 89 -5.28 -6.53 22.35
C GLY A 89 -4.83 -6.79 20.91
N GLN A 90 -5.70 -6.64 19.91
CA GLN A 90 -5.36 -6.83 18.51
C GLN A 90 -4.93 -5.52 17.85
N ALA A 91 -3.86 -5.57 17.06
CA ALA A 91 -3.46 -4.45 16.22
C ALA A 91 -4.38 -4.38 14.99
N GLN A 92 -5.01 -3.24 14.78
CA GLN A 92 -5.84 -2.94 13.61
C GLN A 92 -5.30 -1.73 12.87
N THR A 93 -5.51 -1.69 11.56
CA THR A 93 -5.15 -0.54 10.73
C THR A 93 -6.43 0.16 10.28
N LEU A 94 -6.53 1.44 10.58
CA LEU A 94 -7.60 2.32 10.13
C LEU A 94 -7.06 3.19 9.00
N THR A 95 -7.79 3.26 7.89
CA THR A 95 -7.50 4.19 6.79
C THR A 95 -8.61 5.23 6.75
N LEU A 96 -8.26 6.50 6.98
CA LEU A 96 -9.20 7.61 7.04
C LEU A 96 -8.81 8.70 6.02
N SER A 97 -9.80 9.40 5.46
CA SER A 97 -9.55 10.56 4.58
C SER A 97 -8.77 11.63 5.34
N ALA A 98 -7.77 12.23 4.68
CA ALA A 98 -7.06 13.39 5.23
C ALA A 98 -7.77 14.72 4.94
N GLN A 99 -8.94 14.70 4.28
CA GLN A 99 -9.72 15.85 3.83
C GLN A 99 -11.14 15.81 4.41
#